data_AF-A0A0F9DZW1-F1
#
_entry.id   AF-A0A0F9DZW1-F1
#
_cell.length_a   1.000
_cell.length_b   1.000
_cell.length_c   1.000
_cell.angle_alpha   90.00
_cell.angle_beta   90.00
_cell.angle_gamma   90.00
#
_symmetry.space_group_name_H-M   'P 1'
#
loop_
_entity.id
_entity.type
_entity.pdbx_description
1 polymer ?
#
loop_
_entity_poly.entity_id
_entity_poly.type
_entity_poly.pdbx_seq_one_letter_code
_entity_poly.pdbx_strand_id
1 'polypeptide(L)'
;HCIFSPPYSVNISGAGAKVAAMAAESGTSVAGYGKDRAQLCTLSYFNLLMGMKEIYRGIYNSLPIGGFLATITKDSVNSKEAKFRGFGGIEPYSADTVKICHEVGFDMYELWQRDAKPSLRLQIAWSQNPGIPHVTTEEIIILQKRR
;
A
#
# COMPACT_ATOMS: atom_id res chain seq x y z
N HIS A 1 -17.68 -8.55 10.04
CA HIS A 1 -16.62 -8.54 9.02
C HIS A 1 -16.17 -7.10 8.82
N CYS A 2 -14.87 -6.86 8.64
CA CYS A 2 -14.30 -5.54 8.35
C CYS A 2 -13.46 -5.64 7.07
N ILE A 3 -13.60 -4.66 6.16
CA ILE A 3 -12.72 -4.50 5.02
C ILE A 3 -11.92 -3.23 5.26
N PHE A 4 -10.60 -3.34 5.30
CA PHE A 4 -9.71 -2.22 5.56
C PHE A 4 -8.56 -2.25 4.56
N SER A 5 -8.39 -1.21 3.77
CA SER A 5 -7.23 -1.05 2.90
C SER A 5 -6.30 -0.02 3.54
N PRO A 6 -5.12 -0.41 4.06
CA PRO A 6 -4.15 0.54 4.56
C PRO A 6 -3.72 1.50 3.43
N PRO A 7 -3.36 2.75 3.76
CA PRO A 7 -2.84 3.67 2.77
C PRO A 7 -1.55 3.11 2.16
N TYR A 8 -1.51 3.02 0.83
CA TYR A 8 -0.29 2.66 0.12
C TYR A 8 0.66 3.86 0.13
N SER A 9 1.95 3.65 0.41
CA SER A 9 2.94 4.69 0.13
C SER A 9 3.10 4.77 -1.40
N VAL A 10 2.78 5.92 -1.98
CA VAL A 10 3.15 6.22 -3.37
C VAL A 10 4.43 7.03 -3.31
N ASN A 11 5.50 6.44 -2.77
CA ASN A 11 6.82 7.05 -2.67
C ASN A 11 7.57 7.01 -4.01
N ILE A 12 6.92 7.53 -5.06
CA ILE A 12 7.57 7.82 -6.33
C ILE A 12 7.74 9.34 -6.41
N SER A 13 8.88 9.81 -5.92
CA SER A 13 9.31 11.20 -6.07
C SER A 13 9.56 11.51 -7.55
N GLY A 14 8.94 12.56 -8.09
CA GLY A 14 9.35 13.19 -9.36
C GLY A 14 8.32 13.32 -10.49
N ALA A 15 7.14 12.69 -10.40
CA ALA A 15 6.19 12.67 -11.54
C ALA A 15 5.08 13.73 -11.51
N GLY A 16 4.98 14.56 -10.45
CA GLY A 16 3.82 15.42 -10.20
C GLY A 16 3.48 16.39 -11.34
N ALA A 17 4.49 17.04 -11.92
CA ALA A 17 4.30 18.05 -12.96
C ALA A 17 3.79 17.47 -14.30
N LYS A 18 4.34 16.34 -14.75
CA LYS A 18 3.91 15.68 -16.01
C LYS A 18 2.54 15.02 -15.89
N VAL A 19 2.23 14.45 -14.72
CA VAL A 19 0.91 13.87 -14.47
C VAL A 19 -0.17 14.94 -14.46
N ALA A 20 0.12 16.11 -13.86
CA ALA A 20 -0.78 17.26 -13.91
C ALA A 20 -0.99 17.77 -15.33
N ALA A 21 0.05 17.83 -16.15
CA ALA A 21 -0.03 18.23 -17.56
C ALA A 21 -0.88 17.26 -18.40
N MET A 22 -0.63 15.95 -18.31
CA MET A 22 -1.38 14.95 -19.10
C MET A 22 -2.84 14.82 -18.68
N ALA A 23 -3.15 15.01 -17.41
CA ALA A 23 -4.53 14.99 -16.92
C ALA A 23 -5.33 16.25 -17.32
N ALA A 24 -4.64 17.40 -17.43
CA ALA A 24 -5.22 18.61 -18.01
C ALA A 24 -5.54 18.43 -19.50
N GLU A 25 -4.68 17.72 -20.24
CA GLU A 25 -4.91 17.39 -21.66
C GLU A 25 -6.03 16.35 -21.87
N SER A 26 -6.18 15.38 -20.96
CA SER A 26 -7.22 14.33 -21.07
C SER A 26 -8.58 14.71 -20.46
N GLY A 27 -8.77 15.96 -20.03
CA GLY A 27 -10.01 16.46 -19.41
C GLY A 27 -10.39 15.73 -18.11
N THR A 28 -9.47 14.96 -17.53
CA THR A 28 -9.73 14.14 -16.35
C THR A 28 -9.19 14.90 -15.14
N SER A 29 -10.05 15.36 -14.24
CA SER A 29 -9.56 16.04 -13.04
C SER A 29 -8.77 15.04 -12.18
N VAL A 30 -7.49 15.33 -11.91
CA VAL A 30 -6.73 14.68 -10.82
C VAL A 30 -7.19 15.28 -9.48
N ALA A 31 -8.51 15.39 -9.30
CA ALA A 31 -9.08 15.96 -8.11
C ALA A 31 -9.32 14.83 -7.09
N GLY A 32 -8.59 14.86 -5.98
CA GLY A 32 -9.19 14.49 -4.69
C GLY A 32 -8.37 13.60 -3.76
N TYR A 33 -7.56 12.67 -4.25
CA TYR A 33 -6.74 11.83 -3.36
C TYR A 33 -5.38 12.48 -3.12
N GLY A 34 -5.29 13.54 -2.31
CA GLY A 34 -3.94 14.04 -2.05
C GLY A 34 -3.65 15.26 -1.19
N LYS A 35 -4.63 15.99 -0.62
CA LYS A 35 -4.27 17.18 0.18
C LYS A 35 -4.33 16.97 1.70
N ASP A 36 -5.39 16.37 2.25
CA ASP A 36 -5.51 16.30 3.73
C ASP A 36 -5.36 14.89 4.34
N ARG A 37 -5.60 13.81 3.58
CA ARG A 37 -5.46 12.42 4.07
C ARG A 37 -4.15 11.72 3.68
N ALA A 38 -3.32 12.36 2.86
CA ALA A 38 -2.07 11.80 2.34
C ALA A 38 -0.87 11.87 3.33
N GLN A 39 -1.06 12.42 4.54
CA GLN A 39 0.02 12.55 5.51
C GLN A 39 0.48 11.20 6.10
N LEU A 40 -0.36 10.16 6.10
CA LEU A 40 0.07 8.81 6.50
C LEU A 40 1.14 8.25 5.55
N CYS A 41 1.09 8.61 4.26
CA CYS A 41 2.10 8.25 3.26
C CYS A 41 3.39 9.09 3.37
N THR A 42 3.38 10.19 4.15
CA THR A 42 4.57 11.01 4.46
C THR A 42 5.24 10.60 5.77
N LEU A 43 4.63 9.69 6.54
CA LEU A 43 5.26 9.11 7.71
C LEU A 43 6.50 8.31 7.27
N SER A 44 7.52 8.30 8.14
CA SER A 44 8.58 7.30 8.00
C SER A 44 7.96 5.90 7.99
N TYR A 45 8.56 4.98 7.25
CA TYR A 45 8.10 3.60 7.16
C TYR A 45 7.85 2.99 8.56
N PHE A 46 8.73 3.25 9.53
CA PHE A 46 8.55 2.87 10.93
C PHE A 46 7.24 3.42 11.55
N ASN A 47 6.98 4.72 11.41
CA ASN A 47 5.77 5.35 11.97
C ASN A 47 4.49 4.82 11.31
N LEU A 48 4.57 4.51 10.01
CA LEU A 48 3.46 3.88 9.29
C LEU A 48 3.14 2.48 9.86
N LEU A 49 4.15 1.63 10.08
CA LEU A 49 3.96 0.31 10.67
C LEU A 49 3.35 0.39 12.09
N MET A 50 3.82 1.33 12.90
CA MET A 50 3.25 1.57 14.24
C MET A 50 1.78 2.01 14.17
N GLY A 51 1.44 2.93 13.25
CA GLY A 51 0.06 3.35 13.04
C GLY A 51 -0.84 2.21 12.56
N MET A 52 -0.35 1.37 11.65
CA MET A 52 -1.08 0.17 11.19
C MET A 52 -1.38 -0.79 12.33
N LYS A 53 -0.42 -1.02 13.23
CA LYS A 53 -0.59 -1.89 14.40
C LYS A 53 -1.71 -1.43 15.32
N GLU A 54 -1.79 -0.14 15.61
CA GLU A 54 -2.86 0.42 16.45
C GLU A 54 -4.23 0.30 15.77
N ILE A 55 -4.32 0.55 14.47
CA ILE A 55 -5.56 0.37 13.71
C ILE A 55 -6.01 -1.10 13.75
N TYR A 56 -5.12 -2.04 13.44
CA TYR A 56 -5.46 -3.46 13.46
C TYR A 56 -5.86 -3.95 14.85
N ARG A 57 -5.22 -3.45 15.91
CA ARG A 57 -5.63 -3.73 17.30
C ARG A 57 -7.04 -3.23 17.59
N GLY A 58 -7.39 -2.02 17.16
CA GLY A 58 -8.75 -1.49 17.27
C GLY A 58 -9.78 -2.36 16.53
N ILE A 59 -9.45 -2.80 15.31
CA ILE A 59 -10.31 -3.70 14.52
C ILE A 59 -10.46 -5.05 15.25
N TYR A 60 -9.38 -5.65 15.73
CA TYR A 60 -9.43 -6.92 16.47
C TYR A 60 -10.36 -6.85 17.68
N ASN A 61 -10.27 -5.78 18.47
CA ASN A 61 -11.08 -5.59 19.67
C ASN A 61 -12.56 -5.36 19.36
N SER A 62 -12.88 -4.79 18.20
CA SER A 62 -14.26 -4.54 17.78
C SER A 62 -14.94 -5.72 17.09
N LEU A 63 -14.17 -6.68 16.57
CA LEU A 63 -14.73 -7.86 15.91
C LEU A 63 -15.14 -8.94 16.94
N PRO A 64 -16.28 -9.62 16.72
CA PRO A 64 -16.62 -10.82 17.50
C PRO A 64 -15.68 -11.98 17.17
N ILE A 65 -15.62 -12.98 18.06
CA ILE A 65 -14.94 -14.25 17.78
C ILE A 65 -15.55 -14.87 16.52
N GLY A 66 -14.71 -15.37 15.63
CA GLY A 66 -15.08 -15.87 14.30
C GLY A 66 -15.18 -14.77 13.23
N GLY A 67 -15.10 -13.49 13.61
CA GLY A 67 -15.12 -12.36 12.69
C GLY A 67 -13.89 -12.30 11.79
N PHE A 68 -14.07 -11.75 10.58
CA PHE A 68 -13.00 -11.63 9.59
C PHE A 68 -12.61 -10.18 9.31
N LEU A 69 -11.31 -9.99 9.05
CA LEU A 69 -10.70 -8.81 8.47
C LEU A 69 -10.20 -9.17 7.08
N ALA A 70 -10.61 -8.43 6.05
CA ALA A 70 -9.98 -8.46 4.74
C ALA A 70 -9.18 -7.17 4.53
N THR A 71 -7.91 -7.31 4.17
CA THR A 71 -7.03 -6.18 3.86
C THR A 71 -6.43 -6.30 2.48
N ILE A 72 -6.33 -5.17 1.78
CA ILE A 72 -5.75 -5.09 0.44
C ILE A 72 -4.45 -4.32 0.58
N THR A 73 -3.35 -4.98 0.25
CA THR A 73 -1.99 -4.45 0.39
C THR A 73 -1.29 -4.46 -0.95
N LYS A 74 -0.33 -3.55 -1.09
CA LYS A 74 0.52 -3.46 -2.27
C LYS A 74 1.91 -3.08 -1.83
N ASP A 75 2.88 -3.91 -2.20
CA ASP A 75 4.28 -3.59 -1.96
C ASP A 75 4.67 -2.37 -2.80
N SER A 76 5.53 -1.53 -2.24
CA SER A 76 5.95 -0.28 -2.89
C SER A 76 7.41 -0.36 -3.29
N VAL A 77 7.81 0.43 -4.28
CA VAL A 77 9.22 0.57 -4.62
C VAL A 77 9.69 1.92 -4.09
N ASN A 78 10.66 1.88 -3.19
CA ASN A 78 11.37 3.04 -2.71
C ASN A 78 12.47 3.42 -3.71
N SER A 79 12.18 4.41 -4.56
CA SER A 79 13.09 4.83 -5.62
C SER A 79 14.44 5.38 -5.13
N LYS A 80 14.54 5.78 -3.85
CA LYS A 80 15.80 6.24 -3.26
C LYS A 80 16.71 5.07 -2.89
N GLU A 81 16.15 4.00 -2.33
CA GLU A 81 16.93 2.81 -1.97
C GLU A 81 17.18 1.86 -3.15
N ALA A 82 16.25 1.82 -4.12
CA ALA A 82 16.38 0.99 -5.33
C ALA A 82 17.63 1.34 -6.15
N LYS A 83 18.09 2.60 -6.12
CA LYS A 83 19.32 3.04 -6.79
C LYS A 83 20.61 2.64 -6.05
N PHE A 84 20.52 2.32 -4.75
CA PHE A 84 21.70 2.11 -3.90
C PHE A 84 22.05 0.63 -3.67
N ARG A 85 21.10 -0.31 -3.76
CA ARG A 85 21.32 -1.69 -3.25
C ARG A 85 21.29 -2.82 -4.27
N GLY A 86 21.07 -2.58 -5.57
CA GLY A 86 21.07 -3.65 -6.61
C GLY A 86 19.95 -4.70 -6.50
N PHE A 87 19.31 -4.83 -5.33
CA PHE A 87 18.14 -5.68 -5.03
C PHE A 87 16.88 -4.83 -4.79
N GLY A 88 16.63 -3.87 -5.68
CA GLY A 88 15.26 -3.45 -6.00
C GLY A 88 14.47 -2.58 -5.03
N GLY A 89 14.95 -2.27 -3.81
CA GLY A 89 14.33 -1.27 -2.93
C GLY A 89 12.81 -1.42 -2.73
N ILE A 90 12.31 -2.66 -2.61
CA ILE A 90 10.88 -2.94 -2.40
C ILE A 90 10.57 -2.88 -0.90
N GLU A 91 9.57 -2.08 -0.53
CA GLU A 91 8.98 -2.05 0.81
C GLU A 91 7.87 -3.12 0.89
N PRO A 92 8.05 -4.20 1.69
CA PRO A 92 7.21 -5.39 1.67
C PRO A 92 5.96 -5.25 2.53
N TYR A 93 5.13 -4.24 2.24
CA TYR A 93 3.94 -3.90 3.02
C TYR A 93 2.99 -5.08 3.26
N SER A 94 2.93 -6.02 2.33
CA SER A 94 2.06 -7.19 2.44
C SER A 94 2.57 -8.15 3.52
N ALA A 95 3.87 -8.43 3.54
CA ALA A 95 4.50 -9.23 4.59
C ALA A 95 4.41 -8.56 5.97
N ASP A 96 4.61 -7.23 6.04
CA ASP A 96 4.45 -6.48 7.29
C ASP A 96 3.01 -6.53 7.81
N THR A 97 2.03 -6.44 6.91
CA THR A 97 0.62 -6.53 7.27
C THR A 97 0.31 -7.87 7.91
N VAL A 98 0.74 -8.98 7.29
CA VAL A 98 0.55 -10.32 7.87
C VAL A 98 1.18 -10.40 9.26
N LYS A 99 2.44 -9.95 9.38
CA LYS A 99 3.17 -9.97 10.66
C LYS A 99 2.46 -9.17 11.75
N ILE A 100 2.07 -7.93 11.45
CA ILE A 100 1.40 -7.05 12.41
C ILE A 100 0.04 -7.64 12.82
N CYS A 101 -0.76 -8.13 11.86
CA CYS A 101 -2.05 -8.74 12.17
C CYS A 101 -1.90 -9.98 13.04
N HIS A 102 -0.88 -10.80 12.79
CA HIS A 102 -0.54 -11.94 13.65
C HIS A 102 -0.13 -11.51 15.07
N GLU A 103 0.72 -10.47 15.20
CA GLU A 103 1.08 -9.90 16.51
C GLU A 103 -0.12 -9.34 17.29
N VAL A 104 -1.16 -8.88 16.60
CA VAL A 104 -2.41 -8.40 17.19
C VAL A 104 -3.32 -9.55 17.63
N GLY A 105 -3.17 -10.74 17.05
CA GLY A 105 -3.93 -11.95 17.40
C GLY A 105 -4.82 -12.49 16.29
N PHE A 106 -4.78 -11.91 15.08
CA PHE A 106 -5.46 -12.49 13.93
C PHE A 106 -4.70 -13.71 13.40
N ASP A 107 -5.44 -14.71 12.94
CA ASP A 107 -4.90 -15.85 12.19
C ASP A 107 -5.12 -15.62 10.69
N MET A 108 -4.12 -15.95 9.87
CA MET A 108 -4.29 -15.94 8.41
C MET A 108 -5.27 -17.03 8.00
N TYR A 109 -6.30 -16.62 7.26
CA TYR A 109 -7.32 -17.52 6.73
C TYR A 109 -7.07 -17.82 5.26
N GLU A 110 -6.86 -16.77 4.46
CA GLU A 110 -6.68 -16.89 3.02
C GLU A 110 -5.84 -15.75 2.46
N LEU A 111 -5.12 -16.01 1.37
CA LEU A 111 -4.34 -15.02 0.63
C LEU A 111 -4.71 -15.12 -0.85
N TRP A 112 -5.13 -13.99 -1.42
CA TRP A 112 -5.35 -13.85 -2.85
C TRP A 112 -4.36 -12.86 -3.42
N GLN A 113 -4.02 -13.05 -4.69
CA GLN A 113 -3.24 -12.11 -5.46
C GLN A 113 -4.02 -11.71 -6.70
N ARG A 114 -3.95 -10.43 -7.06
CA ARG A 114 -4.50 -9.93 -8.33
C ARG A 114 -3.51 -9.01 -9.01
N ASP A 115 -3.51 -9.04 -10.34
CA ASP A 115 -2.82 -8.04 -11.13
C ASP A 115 -3.60 -6.74 -11.13
N ALA A 116 -2.98 -5.69 -10.60
CA ALA A 116 -3.50 -4.33 -10.63
C ALA A 116 -2.96 -3.60 -11.86
N LYS A 117 -3.89 -3.14 -12.72
CA LYS A 117 -3.52 -2.28 -13.86
C LYS A 117 -2.85 -1.01 -13.33
N PRO A 118 -1.64 -0.67 -13.79
CA PRO A 118 -0.96 0.53 -13.33
C PRO A 118 -1.72 1.77 -13.78
N SER A 119 -1.86 2.74 -12.86
CA SER A 119 -2.40 4.05 -13.21
C SER A 119 -1.50 4.74 -14.25
N LEU A 120 -2.07 5.68 -15.01
CA LEU A 120 -1.32 6.47 -15.99
C LEU A 120 -0.07 7.13 -15.36
N ARG A 121 -0.20 7.62 -14.11
CA ARG A 121 0.91 8.18 -13.34
C ARG A 121 2.05 7.17 -13.11
N LEU A 122 1.71 5.92 -12.77
CA LEU A 122 2.69 4.85 -12.58
C LEU A 122 3.37 4.49 -13.91
N GLN A 123 2.60 4.37 -15.00
CA GLN A 123 3.14 4.07 -16.32
C GLN A 123 4.16 5.13 -16.78
N ILE A 124 3.85 6.41 -16.59
CA ILE A 124 4.78 7.52 -16.88
C ILE A 124 6.03 7.41 -16.01
N ALA A 125 5.88 7.17 -14.70
CA ALA A 125 7.01 7.05 -13.79
C ALA A 125 7.94 5.88 -14.14
N TRP A 126 7.37 4.74 -14.55
CA TRP A 126 8.10 3.55 -14.99
C TRP A 126 8.87 3.80 -16.28
N SER A 127 8.24 4.46 -17.27
CA SER A 127 8.92 4.85 -18.52
C SER A 127 10.13 5.75 -18.30
N GLN A 128 10.12 6.56 -17.23
CA GLN A 128 11.22 7.45 -16.87
C GLN A 128 12.32 6.77 -16.04
N ASN A 129 12.05 5.57 -15.50
CA ASN A 129 12.96 4.83 -14.63
C ASN A 129 13.00 3.33 -15.01
N PRO A 130 13.46 2.98 -16.23
CA PRO A 130 13.39 1.61 -16.75
C PRO A 130 14.25 0.59 -15.98
N GLY A 131 15.20 1.04 -15.16
CA GLY A 131 16.04 0.18 -14.32
C GLY A 131 15.48 -0.09 -12.91
N ILE A 132 14.29 0.41 -12.58
CA ILE A 132 13.65 0.20 -11.27
C ILE A 132 12.58 -0.88 -11.42
N PRO A 133 12.54 -1.91 -10.56
CA PRO A 133 11.51 -2.95 -10.63
C PRO A 133 10.09 -2.37 -10.47
N HIS A 134 9.09 -3.10 -10.95
CA HIS A 134 7.69 -2.68 -10.91
C HIS A 134 6.85 -3.67 -10.11
N VAL A 135 6.06 -3.15 -9.17
CA VAL A 135 5.07 -3.95 -8.45
C VAL A 135 3.70 -3.73 -9.11
N THR A 136 3.23 -4.76 -9.81
CA THR A 136 1.93 -4.76 -10.49
C THR A 136 0.89 -5.56 -9.75
N THR A 137 1.28 -6.37 -8.77
CA THR A 137 0.38 -7.21 -7.99
C THR A 137 -0.15 -6.45 -6.77
N GLU A 138 -1.37 -6.79 -6.38
CA GLU A 138 -1.96 -6.45 -5.09
C GLU A 138 -2.30 -7.76 -4.37
N GLU A 139 -2.09 -7.79 -3.07
CA GLU A 139 -2.45 -8.92 -2.22
C GLU A 139 -3.74 -8.58 -1.47
N ILE A 140 -4.67 -9.53 -1.44
CA ILE A 140 -5.87 -9.47 -0.61
C ILE A 140 -5.69 -10.53 0.48
N ILE A 141 -5.40 -10.08 1.68
CA ILE A 141 -5.12 -10.91 2.84
C ILE A 141 -6.39 -11.00 3.68
N ILE A 142 -6.90 -12.20 3.89
CA ILE A 142 -8.07 -12.48 4.71
C ILE A 142 -7.60 -13.12 6.02
N LEU A 143 -8.03 -12.52 7.12
CA LEU A 143 -7.62 -12.80 8.48
C LEU A 143 -8.85 -13.07 9.34
N GLN A 144 -8.74 -13.99 10.29
CA GLN A 144 -9.83 -14.37 11.19
C GLN A 144 -9.45 -14.15 12.65
N LYS A 145 -10.37 -13.60 13.44
CA LYS A 145 -10.26 -13.60 14.90
C LYS A 145 -10.75 -14.94 15.43
N ARG A 146 -9.84 -15.77 15.94
CA ARG A 146 -10.19 -17.07 16.53
C ARG A 146 -10.38 -17.03 18.04
N ARG A 147 -9.88 -15.99 18.72
CA ARG A 147 -9.88 -15.87 20.19
C ARG A 147 -10.32 -14.49 20.65
#